data_AF-A0A8B9JZJ2-F1
#
_entry.id   AF-A0A8B9JZJ2-F1
#
_cell.length_a   1.000
_cell.length_b   1.000
_cell.length_c   1.000
_cell.angle_alpha   90.00
_cell.angle_beta   90.00
_cell.angle_gamma   90.00
#
_symmetry.space_group_name_H-M   'P 1'
#
loop_
_entity.id
_entity.type
_entity.pdbx_description
1 polymer ?
#
loop_
_entity_poly.entity_id
_entity_poly.type
_entity_poly.pdbx_seq_one_letter_code
_entity_poly.pdbx_strand_id
1 'polypeptide(L)'
;PFYFVSTNRLPLSLSLFSDPEWGSCSLGVFICLACSGIHRNFQSPAKVKSVRLSRWEDSEVQFMAENGNEVARSKYEAQVPVYYYKPTHKDCQVLKEQWIKAKYERLEFTVDRKPLLYEEGTREGPLMKRGRDNGQFLTRRFVLSEREGTLKYFTKTDAKEPKAIIKVDTINASFQPEKIGNPNGLQITYLKDFNTRNIFLYNESSKEIVDWFNSIRAVQLHYLKVAFPGASDVELKPKLTRNFLKEGYMEKTGPRQTEGFKKRWFTLDHRRLMYFKDPLDAFAKGEVFLGHKDLGYSASAGLPPNTHCNGTWQNGITIQTPDRSYLFTCETEVEQQDWLKHFNELINTKHPRHASSHWPL
;
A
#
# COMPACT_ATOMS: atom_id res chain seq x y z
N PRO A 1 14.40 -4.80 -0.68
CA PRO A 1 13.89 -3.97 -1.81
C PRO A 1 14.61 -4.32 -3.13
N PHE A 2 14.05 -5.26 -3.91
CA PHE A 2 14.35 -5.63 -5.32
C PHE A 2 15.78 -5.64 -5.90
N TYR A 3 16.80 -5.44 -5.09
CA TYR A 3 18.21 -5.52 -5.43
C TYR A 3 18.81 -6.32 -4.28
N PHE A 4 18.96 -7.63 -4.47
CA PHE A 4 19.67 -8.43 -3.49
C PHE A 4 21.14 -8.03 -3.48
N VAL A 5 21.64 -7.91 -2.25
CA VAL A 5 23.05 -7.99 -1.88
C VAL A 5 23.45 -9.43 -2.13
N SER A 6 24.36 -9.66 -3.07
CA SER A 6 25.22 -10.84 -2.99
C SER A 6 26.57 -10.35 -2.50
N THR A 7 26.69 -10.22 -1.18
CA THR A 7 27.99 -10.42 -0.57
C THR A 7 28.27 -11.91 -0.73
N ASN A 8 29.23 -12.23 -1.59
CA ASN A 8 29.78 -13.57 -1.68
C ASN A 8 30.06 -14.10 -0.27
N ARG A 9 29.50 -15.27 0.04
CA ARG A 9 29.59 -16.08 1.29
C ARG A 9 28.52 -15.78 2.35
N LEU A 10 27.51 -16.65 2.44
CA LEU A 10 26.97 -17.23 3.69
C LEU A 10 26.28 -18.57 3.34
N PRO A 11 26.17 -19.53 4.29
CA PRO A 11 25.91 -20.95 3.99
C PRO A 11 24.43 -21.27 3.75
N LEU A 12 24.22 -22.38 3.05
CA LEU A 12 22.95 -23.05 2.79
C LEU A 12 22.15 -23.32 4.07
N SER A 13 21.24 -22.41 4.43
CA SER A 13 19.89 -22.73 4.91
C SER A 13 19.08 -21.43 5.09
N LEU A 14 17.85 -21.41 4.57
CA LEU A 14 16.81 -20.38 4.78
C LEU A 14 16.89 -19.04 4.03
N SER A 15 17.16 -19.03 2.72
CA SER A 15 16.84 -17.87 1.86
C SER A 15 15.57 -18.11 1.02
N LEU A 16 14.41 -17.69 1.51
CA LEU A 16 13.14 -17.59 0.75
C LEU A 16 13.14 -16.46 -0.30
N PHE A 17 14.30 -16.18 -0.90
CA PHE A 17 14.47 -15.14 -1.89
C PHE A 17 15.11 -15.73 -3.14
N SER A 18 14.42 -15.59 -4.27
CA SER A 18 14.95 -15.97 -5.57
C SER A 18 16.09 -15.02 -5.95
N ASP A 19 17.25 -15.57 -6.27
CA ASP A 19 18.38 -14.81 -6.81
C ASP A 19 17.96 -14.06 -8.09
N PRO A 20 18.54 -12.88 -8.39
CA PRO A 20 18.27 -12.19 -9.65
C PRO A 20 18.78 -13.02 -10.84
N GLU A 21 17.86 -13.42 -11.73
CA GLU A 21 18.17 -14.30 -12.87
C GLU A 21 18.40 -13.54 -14.19
N TRP A 22 18.26 -12.22 -14.18
CA TRP A 22 18.37 -11.36 -15.36
C TRP A 22 19.31 -10.19 -15.13
N GLY A 23 19.99 -9.73 -16.19
CA GLY A 23 20.85 -8.56 -16.18
C GLY A 23 20.42 -7.55 -17.24
N SER A 24 20.43 -6.25 -16.89
CA SER A 24 20.28 -5.16 -17.84
C SER A 24 21.67 -4.67 -18.26
N CYS A 25 22.11 -5.08 -19.45
CA CYS A 25 23.44 -4.87 -19.99
C CYS A 25 23.75 -3.38 -20.27
N SER A 26 22.74 -2.51 -20.37
CA SER A 26 22.94 -1.06 -20.51
C SER A 26 23.01 -0.30 -19.20
N LEU A 27 22.45 -0.85 -18.13
CA LEU A 27 22.43 -0.20 -16.82
C LEU A 27 23.43 -0.81 -15.85
N GLY A 28 23.95 -2.01 -16.15
CA GLY A 28 24.87 -2.72 -15.27
C GLY A 28 24.16 -3.23 -14.01
N VAL A 29 22.89 -3.63 -14.10
CA VAL A 29 22.09 -4.06 -12.92
C VAL A 29 21.53 -5.46 -13.08
N PHE A 30 21.50 -6.20 -11.97
CA PHE A 30 20.88 -7.51 -11.85
C PHE A 30 19.47 -7.37 -11.29
N ILE A 31 18.50 -7.97 -11.97
CA ILE A 31 17.06 -7.80 -11.75
C ILE A 31 16.33 -9.15 -11.80
N CYS A 32 15.16 -9.22 -11.17
CA CYS A 32 14.30 -10.42 -11.26
C CYS A 32 13.55 -10.49 -12.59
N LEU A 33 12.93 -11.64 -12.88
CA LEU A 33 12.13 -11.87 -14.09
C LEU A 33 11.00 -10.84 -14.27
N ALA A 34 10.28 -10.49 -13.21
CA ALA A 34 9.20 -9.51 -13.30
C ALA A 34 9.72 -8.10 -13.68
N CYS A 35 10.84 -7.68 -13.09
CA CYS A 35 11.47 -6.41 -13.44
C CYS A 35 12.10 -6.44 -14.84
N SER A 36 12.60 -7.60 -15.30
CA SER A 36 13.17 -7.73 -16.64
C SER A 36 12.13 -7.42 -17.74
N GLY A 37 10.87 -7.83 -17.54
CA GLY A 37 9.76 -7.45 -18.41
C GLY A 37 9.52 -5.94 -18.48
N ILE A 38 9.58 -5.24 -17.34
CA ILE A 38 9.51 -3.78 -17.30
C ILE A 38 10.71 -3.18 -18.05
N HIS A 39 11.92 -3.71 -17.81
CA HIS A 39 13.15 -3.25 -18.46
C HIS A 39 13.13 -3.35 -19.98
N ARG A 40 12.53 -4.40 -20.55
CA ARG A 40 12.37 -4.53 -22.01
C ARG A 40 11.40 -3.53 -22.62
N ASN A 41 10.47 -2.99 -21.83
CA ASN A 41 9.49 -2.03 -22.33
C ASN A 41 10.01 -0.59 -22.31
N PHE A 42 10.95 -0.26 -21.42
CA PHE A 42 11.53 1.10 -21.34
C PHE A 42 12.93 1.19 -21.97
N GLN A 43 13.65 0.09 -22.13
CA GLN A 43 14.91 0.00 -22.88
C GLN A 43 14.78 -1.01 -24.01
N SER A 44 15.62 -0.88 -25.05
CA SER A 44 15.64 -1.83 -26.16
C SER A 44 15.72 -3.28 -25.64
N PRO A 45 14.84 -4.20 -26.08
CA PRO A 45 14.77 -5.58 -25.58
C PRO A 45 16.11 -6.34 -25.64
N ALA A 46 16.98 -6.00 -26.59
CA ALA A 46 18.30 -6.61 -26.75
C ALA A 46 19.26 -6.37 -25.57
N LYS A 47 18.93 -5.46 -24.66
CA LYS A 47 19.77 -5.04 -23.53
C LYS A 47 19.40 -5.73 -22.20
N VAL A 48 18.49 -6.69 -22.21
CA VAL A 48 18.10 -7.46 -21.02
C VAL A 48 18.28 -8.95 -21.28
N LYS A 49 19.25 -9.57 -20.60
CA LYS A 49 19.67 -10.96 -20.84
C LYS A 49 19.47 -11.82 -19.60
N SER A 50 19.18 -13.11 -19.79
CA SER A 50 19.19 -14.06 -18.68
C SER A 50 20.64 -14.33 -18.28
N VAL A 51 20.92 -14.29 -16.97
CA VAL A 51 22.27 -14.56 -16.44
C VAL A 51 22.71 -15.99 -16.77
N ARG A 52 21.77 -16.95 -16.80
CA ARG A 52 22.08 -18.38 -17.00
C ARG A 52 21.80 -18.88 -18.41
N LEU A 53 20.80 -18.32 -19.10
CA LEU A 53 20.28 -18.89 -20.36
C LEU A 53 20.70 -18.11 -21.61
N SER A 54 21.26 -16.91 -21.48
CA SER A 54 21.67 -16.08 -22.61
C SER A 54 23.16 -16.18 -22.87
N ARG A 55 23.58 -15.97 -24.12
CA ARG A 55 24.98 -15.75 -24.46
C ARG A 55 25.40 -14.34 -24.05
N TRP A 56 26.52 -14.26 -23.32
CA TRP A 56 27.15 -13.02 -22.89
C TRP A 56 28.47 -12.85 -23.64
N GLU A 57 28.69 -11.65 -24.16
CA GLU A 57 30.00 -11.27 -24.70
C GLU A 57 30.91 -10.79 -23.56
N ASP A 58 32.22 -10.98 -23.68
CA ASP A 58 33.18 -10.63 -22.62
C ASP A 58 33.08 -9.16 -22.19
N SER A 59 32.81 -8.26 -23.14
CA SER A 59 32.61 -6.83 -22.85
C SER A 59 31.35 -6.56 -22.01
N GLU A 60 30.28 -7.34 -22.19
CA GLU A 60 29.07 -7.24 -21.38
C GLU A 60 29.31 -7.78 -19.97
N VAL A 61 30.04 -8.89 -19.84
CA VAL A 61 30.42 -9.45 -18.53
C VAL A 61 31.29 -8.45 -17.77
N GLN A 62 32.31 -7.89 -18.43
CA GLN A 62 33.18 -6.88 -17.86
C GLN A 62 32.39 -5.64 -17.42
N PHE A 63 31.50 -5.13 -18.27
CA PHE A 63 30.64 -4.00 -17.92
C PHE A 63 29.74 -4.30 -16.71
N MET A 64 29.14 -5.49 -16.64
CA MET A 64 28.32 -5.89 -15.48
C MET A 64 29.17 -6.01 -14.20
N ALA A 65 30.41 -6.48 -14.30
CA ALA A 65 31.34 -6.64 -13.18
C ALA A 65 31.89 -5.30 -12.66
N GLU A 66 32.17 -4.35 -13.55
CA GLU A 66 32.57 -2.98 -13.21
C GLU A 66 31.42 -2.14 -12.66
N ASN A 67 30.19 -2.51 -13.02
CA ASN A 67 28.96 -1.93 -12.48
C ASN A 67 28.38 -2.87 -11.41
N GLY A 68 27.07 -3.01 -11.38
CA GLY A 68 26.36 -3.81 -10.40
C GLY A 68 25.35 -2.99 -9.59
N ASN A 69 24.56 -3.72 -8.80
CA ASN A 69 23.45 -3.13 -8.05
C ASN A 69 23.90 -2.11 -7.01
N GLU A 70 25.10 -2.27 -6.44
CA GLU A 70 25.65 -1.32 -5.47
C GLU A 70 26.06 -0.01 -6.14
N VAL A 71 26.80 -0.09 -7.24
CA VAL A 71 27.16 1.09 -8.06
C VAL A 71 25.90 1.82 -8.55
N ALA A 72 24.93 1.07 -9.06
CA ALA A 72 23.66 1.64 -9.51
C ALA A 72 22.86 2.29 -8.36
N ARG A 73 22.89 1.71 -7.15
CA ARG A 73 22.24 2.32 -5.98
C ARG A 73 22.93 3.63 -5.60
N SER A 74 24.26 3.66 -5.54
CA SER A 74 25.02 4.88 -5.24
C SER A 74 24.80 6.00 -6.27
N LYS A 75 24.52 5.65 -7.53
CA LYS A 75 24.25 6.62 -8.61
C LYS A 75 22.78 7.04 -8.70
N TYR A 76 21.87 6.09 -8.85
CA TYR A 76 20.45 6.33 -9.18
C TYR A 76 19.52 6.34 -7.96
N GLU A 77 20.05 6.08 -6.77
CA GLU A 77 19.32 6.23 -5.50
C GLU A 77 20.07 7.15 -4.51
N ALA A 78 20.97 8.00 -5.01
CA ALA A 78 21.81 8.89 -4.21
C ALA A 78 21.00 9.83 -3.31
N GLN A 79 19.88 10.35 -3.83
CA GLN A 79 19.05 11.35 -3.17
C GLN A 79 17.57 10.96 -3.15
N VAL A 80 17.24 9.71 -2.80
CA VAL A 80 15.83 9.31 -2.65
C VAL A 80 15.23 9.97 -1.41
N PRO A 81 14.17 10.78 -1.54
CA PRO A 81 13.55 11.41 -0.37
C PRO A 81 13.01 10.37 0.61
N VAL A 82 13.06 10.67 1.91
CA VAL A 82 12.63 9.77 3.00
C VAL A 82 11.20 9.28 2.81
N TYR A 83 10.30 10.16 2.40
CA TYR A 83 8.90 9.86 2.16
C TYR A 83 8.68 9.05 0.88
N TYR A 84 9.61 9.03 -0.07
CA TYR A 84 9.36 8.35 -1.35
C TYR A 84 9.16 6.85 -1.13
N TYR A 85 8.08 6.31 -1.70
CA TYR A 85 7.73 4.91 -1.56
C TYR A 85 8.65 4.03 -2.42
N LYS A 86 9.39 3.13 -1.77
CA LYS A 86 10.21 2.12 -2.46
C LYS A 86 9.39 0.82 -2.57
N PRO A 87 8.96 0.41 -3.78
CA PRO A 87 8.13 -0.77 -3.94
C PRO A 87 8.85 -2.09 -3.60
N THR A 88 8.05 -3.11 -3.33
CA THR A 88 8.38 -4.48 -2.97
C THR A 88 7.72 -5.48 -3.93
N HIS A 89 8.06 -6.77 -3.85
CA HIS A 89 7.52 -7.81 -4.73
C HIS A 89 6.01 -7.96 -4.66
N LYS A 90 5.40 -7.51 -3.56
CA LYS A 90 3.96 -7.55 -3.34
C LYS A 90 3.23 -6.35 -3.94
N ASP A 91 3.95 -5.30 -4.34
CA ASP A 91 3.32 -4.09 -4.87
C ASP A 91 2.86 -4.26 -6.32
N CYS A 92 1.83 -3.52 -6.66
CA CYS A 92 1.22 -3.49 -7.99
C CYS A 92 2.21 -3.02 -9.08
N GLN A 93 1.90 -3.37 -10.33
CA GLN A 93 2.74 -3.09 -11.48
C GLN A 93 3.09 -1.60 -11.63
N VAL A 94 2.11 -0.71 -11.43
CA VAL A 94 2.31 0.74 -11.60
C VAL A 94 3.39 1.31 -10.67
N LEU A 95 3.43 0.88 -9.41
CA LEU A 95 4.46 1.31 -8.46
C LEU A 95 5.86 0.81 -8.86
N LYS A 96 5.95 -0.46 -9.29
CA LYS A 96 7.23 -1.06 -9.73
C LYS A 96 7.76 -0.38 -11.00
N GLU A 97 6.89 -0.17 -11.98
CA GLU A 97 7.23 0.50 -13.23
C GLU A 97 7.69 1.94 -12.99
N GLN A 98 6.91 2.73 -12.23
CA GLN A 98 7.25 4.13 -12.00
C GLN A 98 8.48 4.31 -11.13
N TRP A 99 8.80 3.37 -10.24
CA TRP A 99 10.07 3.35 -9.53
C TRP A 99 11.27 3.14 -10.48
N ILE A 100 11.16 2.18 -11.40
CA ILE A 100 12.20 1.90 -12.38
C ILE A 100 12.40 3.12 -13.31
N LYS A 101 11.32 3.71 -13.82
CA LYS A 101 11.36 4.91 -14.65
C LYS A 101 11.91 6.13 -13.89
N ALA A 102 11.52 6.31 -12.63
CA ALA A 102 12.06 7.38 -11.77
C ALA A 102 13.59 7.31 -11.68
N LYS A 103 14.13 6.10 -11.48
CA LYS A 103 15.57 5.89 -11.32
C LYS A 103 16.37 6.03 -12.60
N TYR A 104 15.93 5.38 -13.67
CA TYR A 104 16.79 5.13 -14.83
C TYR A 104 16.42 5.92 -16.08
N GLU A 105 15.17 6.40 -16.17
CA GLU A 105 14.70 7.20 -17.30
C GLU A 105 14.69 8.69 -16.94
N ARG A 106 14.10 9.02 -15.78
CA ARG A 106 13.93 10.41 -15.34
C ARG A 106 15.04 10.91 -14.41
N LEU A 107 15.87 9.98 -13.91
CA LEU A 107 17.02 10.28 -13.05
C LEU A 107 16.64 11.11 -11.81
N GLU A 108 15.46 10.87 -11.24
CA GLU A 108 14.85 11.71 -10.19
C GLU A 108 15.62 11.71 -8.87
N PHE A 109 16.57 10.80 -8.67
CA PHE A 109 17.30 10.64 -7.41
C PHE A 109 18.82 10.64 -7.58
N THR A 110 19.33 11.11 -8.71
CA THR A 110 20.78 11.32 -8.89
C THR A 110 21.23 12.57 -8.11
N VAL A 111 22.54 12.77 -8.00
CA VAL A 111 23.10 13.95 -7.29
C VAL A 111 22.68 15.26 -7.97
N ASP A 112 22.61 15.25 -9.30
CA ASP A 112 22.25 16.41 -10.13
C ASP A 112 20.72 16.50 -10.37
N ARG A 113 19.90 15.90 -9.50
CA ARG A 113 18.45 15.88 -9.67
C ARG A 113 17.89 17.31 -9.68
N LYS A 114 16.88 17.53 -10.52
CA LYS A 114 16.01 18.70 -10.39
C LYS A 114 15.15 18.57 -9.13
N PRO A 115 14.72 19.68 -8.52
CA PRO A 115 13.70 19.65 -7.48
C PRO A 115 12.49 18.83 -7.94
N LEU A 116 11.99 17.98 -7.06
CA LEU A 116 10.89 17.10 -7.41
C LEU A 116 9.57 17.83 -7.18
N LEU A 117 8.58 17.63 -8.06
CA LEU A 117 7.32 18.38 -8.06
C LEU A 117 6.57 18.34 -6.72
N TYR A 118 6.77 17.29 -5.93
CA TYR A 118 6.15 17.15 -4.61
C TYR A 118 6.86 17.95 -3.50
N GLU A 119 7.96 18.65 -3.79
CA GLU A 119 8.69 19.54 -2.87
C GLU A 119 8.15 20.98 -2.92
N GLU A 120 7.23 21.31 -3.84
CA GLU A 120 6.72 22.69 -4.04
C GLU A 120 5.69 23.15 -2.98
N GLY A 121 5.50 22.39 -1.89
CA GLY A 121 4.62 22.72 -0.76
C GLY A 121 3.11 22.80 -1.08
N THR A 122 2.73 22.84 -2.36
CA THR A 122 1.36 22.73 -2.84
C THR A 122 1.35 21.96 -4.17
N ARG A 123 0.40 21.05 -4.33
CA ARG A 123 0.17 20.32 -5.58
C ARG A 123 -1.28 20.45 -5.99
N GLU A 124 -1.50 20.83 -7.24
CA GLU A 124 -2.83 20.97 -7.81
C GLU A 124 -2.93 20.20 -9.13
N GLY A 125 -4.09 19.61 -9.40
CA GLY A 125 -4.33 18.96 -10.67
C GLY A 125 -5.63 18.14 -10.73
N PRO A 126 -6.00 17.68 -11.93
CA PRO A 126 -7.17 16.84 -12.13
C PRO A 126 -6.89 15.39 -11.72
N LEU A 127 -7.87 14.78 -11.05
CA LEU A 127 -7.93 13.32 -10.86
C LEU A 127 -9.33 12.82 -11.22
N MET A 128 -9.39 11.63 -11.81
CA MET A 128 -10.65 10.93 -12.05
C MET A 128 -11.11 10.35 -10.72
N LYS A 129 -12.23 10.87 -10.20
CA LYS A 129 -12.78 10.47 -8.90
C LYS A 129 -14.10 9.73 -9.08
N ARG A 130 -14.21 8.57 -8.44
CA ARG A 130 -15.47 7.82 -8.34
C ARG A 130 -16.52 8.62 -7.54
N GLY A 131 -17.71 8.77 -8.12
CA GLY A 131 -18.90 9.28 -7.44
C GLY A 131 -19.35 8.34 -6.32
N ARG A 132 -20.00 8.90 -5.29
CA ARG A 132 -20.38 8.15 -4.09
C ARG A 132 -21.39 7.05 -4.41
N ASP A 133 -22.45 7.40 -5.13
CA ASP A 133 -23.64 6.54 -5.28
C ASP A 133 -23.87 6.09 -6.73
N ASN A 134 -23.42 6.87 -7.72
CA ASN A 134 -23.64 6.58 -9.14
C ASN A 134 -22.56 5.70 -9.79
N GLY A 135 -21.45 5.48 -9.08
CA GLY A 135 -20.32 4.70 -9.58
C GLY A 135 -19.64 5.24 -10.84
N GLN A 136 -19.83 6.50 -11.21
CA GLN A 136 -19.13 7.10 -12.35
C GLN A 136 -17.84 7.77 -11.90
N PHE A 137 -16.78 7.65 -12.70
CA PHE A 137 -15.58 8.44 -12.51
C PHE A 137 -15.73 9.77 -13.25
N LEU A 138 -15.50 10.87 -12.55
CA LEU A 138 -15.56 12.21 -13.12
C LEU A 138 -14.32 12.99 -12.71
N THR A 139 -13.82 13.82 -13.60
CA THR A 139 -12.66 14.68 -13.32
C THR A 139 -12.99 15.65 -12.18
N ARG A 140 -12.12 15.72 -11.19
CA ARG A 140 -12.19 16.63 -10.06
C ARG A 140 -10.85 17.30 -9.88
N ARG A 141 -10.86 18.59 -9.58
CA ARG A 141 -9.66 19.35 -9.22
C ARG A 141 -9.30 19.02 -7.78
N PHE A 142 -8.09 18.53 -7.55
CA PHE A 142 -7.53 18.29 -6.23
C PHE A 142 -6.45 19.31 -5.93
N VAL A 143 -6.37 19.72 -4.68
CA VAL A 143 -5.33 20.61 -4.15
C VAL A 143 -4.81 20.00 -2.85
N LEU A 144 -3.54 19.61 -2.83
CA LEU A 144 -2.82 19.22 -1.64
C LEU A 144 -1.99 20.42 -1.19
N SER A 145 -2.13 20.82 0.07
CA SER A 145 -1.37 21.93 0.66
C SER A 145 -0.61 21.43 1.89
N GLU A 146 0.72 21.59 1.87
CA GLU A 146 1.57 21.34 3.03
C GLU A 146 1.28 22.34 4.15
N ARG A 147 1.23 23.63 3.81
CA ARG A 147 0.96 24.72 4.75
C ARG A 147 -0.34 24.50 5.53
N GLU A 148 -1.40 24.11 4.83
CA GLU A 148 -2.69 23.87 5.48
C GLU A 148 -2.83 22.45 6.05
N GLY A 149 -1.94 21.53 5.69
CA GLY A 149 -2.03 20.11 6.06
C GLY A 149 -3.29 19.42 5.50
N THR A 150 -3.79 19.85 4.33
CA THR A 150 -5.05 19.35 3.78
C THR A 150 -4.96 18.90 2.33
N LEU A 151 -5.77 17.88 1.99
CA LEU A 151 -6.15 17.51 0.64
C LEU A 151 -7.59 17.96 0.40
N LYS A 152 -7.77 18.92 -0.49
CA LYS A 152 -9.07 19.47 -0.90
C LYS A 152 -9.45 18.93 -2.27
N TYR A 153 -10.73 18.77 -2.53
CA TYR A 153 -11.21 18.57 -3.89
C TYR A 153 -12.44 19.39 -4.21
N PHE A 154 -12.56 19.75 -5.48
CA PHE A 154 -13.60 20.62 -6.01
C PHE A 154 -14.39 19.86 -7.07
N THR A 155 -15.71 20.10 -7.13
CA THR A 155 -16.58 19.45 -8.12
C THR A 155 -16.30 19.91 -9.54
N LYS A 156 -15.85 21.16 -9.70
CA LYS A 156 -15.53 21.81 -10.96
C LYS A 156 -14.21 22.58 -10.82
N THR A 157 -13.57 22.89 -11.93
CA THR A 157 -12.27 23.58 -11.95
C THR A 157 -12.35 24.99 -11.37
N ASP A 158 -13.42 25.71 -11.69
CA ASP A 158 -13.69 27.10 -11.32
C ASP A 158 -14.40 27.26 -9.96
N ALA A 159 -14.70 26.16 -9.26
CA ALA A 159 -15.38 26.22 -7.98
C ALA A 159 -14.51 26.93 -6.92
N LYS A 160 -15.09 27.95 -6.28
CA LYS A 160 -14.43 28.74 -5.21
C LYS A 160 -14.31 27.97 -3.90
N GLU A 161 -15.30 27.13 -3.58
CA GLU A 161 -15.34 26.37 -2.34
C GLU A 161 -15.08 24.88 -2.57
N PRO A 162 -14.27 24.23 -1.71
CA PRO A 162 -14.00 22.81 -1.82
C PRO A 162 -15.24 22.00 -1.44
N LYS A 163 -15.48 20.91 -2.18
CA LYS A 163 -16.53 19.95 -1.85
C LYS A 163 -16.20 19.16 -0.59
N ALA A 164 -14.93 18.93 -0.33
CA ALA A 164 -14.43 18.42 0.94
C ALA A 164 -13.01 18.93 1.20
N ILE A 165 -12.71 19.08 2.50
CA ILE A 165 -11.39 19.37 3.03
C ILE A 165 -11.01 18.17 3.89
N ILE A 166 -9.91 17.50 3.57
CA ILE A 166 -9.48 16.28 4.25
C ILE A 166 -8.13 16.55 4.90
N LYS A 167 -8.00 16.31 6.21
CA LYS A 167 -6.71 16.48 6.89
C LYS A 167 -5.77 15.34 6.53
N VAL A 168 -4.56 15.68 6.11
CA VAL A 168 -3.58 14.73 5.55
C VAL A 168 -3.06 13.75 6.61
N ASP A 169 -3.02 14.16 7.87
CA ASP A 169 -2.64 13.32 9.02
C ASP A 169 -3.62 12.17 9.30
N THR A 170 -4.86 12.29 8.84
CA THR A 170 -5.90 11.26 8.97
C THR A 170 -6.11 10.41 7.72
N ILE A 171 -5.36 10.70 6.64
CA ILE A 171 -5.47 9.97 5.36
C ILE A 171 -4.61 8.71 5.41
N ASN A 172 -5.14 7.60 4.88
CA ASN A 172 -4.32 6.56 4.28
C ASN A 172 -4.54 6.53 2.76
N ALA A 173 -3.49 6.23 2.00
CA ALA A 173 -3.56 6.05 0.56
C ALA A 173 -2.91 4.72 0.18
N SER A 174 -3.58 3.90 -0.62
CA SER A 174 -3.06 2.59 -1.07
C SER A 174 -3.48 2.33 -2.50
N PHE A 175 -2.57 1.84 -3.33
CA PHE A 175 -2.89 1.44 -4.70
C PHE A 175 -3.74 0.18 -4.69
N GLN A 176 -4.87 0.22 -5.41
CA GLN A 176 -5.92 -0.79 -5.41
C GLN A 176 -6.42 -1.06 -6.85
N PRO A 177 -5.53 -1.39 -7.80
CA PRO A 177 -5.87 -1.39 -9.22
C PRO A 177 -6.91 -2.44 -9.59
N GLU A 178 -6.80 -3.65 -9.06
CA GLU A 178 -7.75 -4.75 -9.32
C GLU A 178 -9.15 -4.41 -8.79
N LYS A 179 -9.23 -3.96 -7.53
CA LYS A 179 -10.49 -3.53 -6.89
C LYS A 179 -11.18 -2.40 -7.64
N ILE A 180 -10.40 -1.43 -8.13
CA ILE A 180 -10.90 -0.24 -8.82
C ILE A 180 -11.21 -0.54 -10.30
N GLY A 181 -10.62 -1.59 -10.88
CA GLY A 181 -10.72 -1.89 -12.31
C GLY A 181 -9.90 -0.93 -13.18
N ASN A 182 -8.81 -0.36 -12.63
CA ASN A 182 -7.92 0.54 -13.36
C ASN A 182 -6.46 0.35 -12.89
N PRO A 183 -5.47 0.20 -13.79
CA PRO A 183 -4.07 -0.06 -13.41
C PRO A 183 -3.44 1.05 -12.54
N ASN A 184 -3.99 2.27 -12.62
CA ASN A 184 -3.56 3.44 -11.87
C ASN A 184 -4.51 3.74 -10.69
N GLY A 185 -5.33 2.78 -10.27
CA GLY A 185 -6.31 2.95 -9.20
C GLY A 185 -5.66 3.18 -7.83
N LEU A 186 -5.97 4.31 -7.21
CA LEU A 186 -5.57 4.70 -5.86
C LEU A 186 -6.81 4.82 -4.96
N GLN A 187 -6.84 4.10 -3.85
CA GLN A 187 -7.83 4.28 -2.79
C GLN A 187 -7.26 5.22 -1.73
N ILE A 188 -8.02 6.26 -1.39
CA ILE A 188 -7.77 7.09 -0.21
C ILE A 188 -8.86 6.81 0.81
N THR A 189 -8.46 6.56 2.05
CA THR A 189 -9.35 6.42 3.19
C THR A 189 -9.06 7.53 4.20
N TYR A 190 -10.11 8.06 4.82
CA TYR A 190 -10.00 9.07 5.89
C TYR A 190 -11.20 8.99 6.80
N LEU A 191 -11.07 9.51 8.02
CA LEU A 191 -12.19 9.63 8.94
C LEU A 191 -13.09 10.82 8.56
N LYS A 192 -14.38 10.56 8.40
CA LYS A 192 -15.43 11.56 8.24
C LYS A 192 -16.56 11.26 9.20
N ASP A 193 -16.84 12.20 10.11
CA ASP A 193 -17.90 12.05 11.12
C ASP A 193 -17.77 10.70 11.87
N PHE A 194 -16.53 10.39 12.33
CA PHE A 194 -16.13 9.14 12.98
C PHE A 194 -16.26 7.86 12.16
N ASN A 195 -16.62 7.95 10.87
CA ASN A 195 -16.73 6.80 9.98
C ASN A 195 -15.61 6.81 8.94
N THR A 196 -15.08 5.64 8.59
CA THR A 196 -14.10 5.55 7.50
C THR A 196 -14.77 5.80 6.16
N ARG A 197 -14.29 6.82 5.45
CA ARG A 197 -14.72 7.23 4.12
C ARG A 197 -13.68 6.82 3.08
N ASN A 198 -14.10 6.02 2.10
CA ASN A 198 -13.34 5.72 0.90
C ASN A 198 -13.59 6.76 -0.20
N ILE A 199 -12.52 7.16 -0.89
CA ILE A 199 -12.56 7.75 -2.22
C ILE A 199 -11.63 6.95 -3.15
N PHE A 200 -12.10 6.69 -4.36
CA PHE A 200 -11.37 5.93 -5.36
C PHE A 200 -11.00 6.87 -6.50
N LEU A 201 -9.71 6.92 -6.80
CA LEU A 201 -9.09 7.87 -7.70
C LEU A 201 -8.26 7.14 -8.74
N TYR A 202 -8.08 7.74 -9.90
CA TYR A 202 -6.99 7.39 -10.80
C TYR A 202 -6.59 8.61 -11.64
N ASN A 203 -5.45 8.48 -12.33
CA ASN A 203 -5.06 9.37 -13.42
C ASN A 203 -4.68 8.50 -14.62
N GLU A 204 -4.91 8.98 -15.84
CA GLU A 204 -4.50 8.26 -17.06
C GLU A 204 -2.97 8.12 -17.11
N SER A 205 -2.25 9.13 -16.62
CA SER A 205 -0.80 9.06 -16.42
C SER A 205 -0.47 8.31 -15.13
N SER A 206 0.21 7.17 -15.30
CA SER A 206 0.75 6.40 -14.17
C SER A 206 1.78 7.19 -13.36
N LYS A 207 2.55 8.07 -14.00
CA LYS A 207 3.46 8.98 -13.30
C LYS A 207 2.68 9.93 -12.40
N GLU A 208 1.65 10.59 -12.93
CA GLU A 208 0.89 11.59 -12.17
C GLU A 208 0.25 11.01 -10.91
N ILE A 209 -0.35 9.81 -10.98
CA ILE A 209 -0.96 9.21 -9.79
C ILE A 209 0.09 8.78 -8.75
N VAL A 210 1.27 8.31 -9.18
CA VAL A 210 2.38 7.96 -8.28
C VAL A 210 3.01 9.21 -7.66
N ASP A 211 3.08 10.32 -8.40
CA ASP A 211 3.49 11.61 -7.88
C ASP A 211 2.50 12.12 -6.83
N TRP A 212 1.19 12.03 -7.08
CA TRP A 212 0.15 12.35 -6.08
C TRP A 212 0.31 11.53 -4.80
N PHE A 213 0.53 10.22 -4.94
CA PHE A 213 0.76 9.33 -3.81
C PHE A 213 2.00 9.73 -3.00
N ASN A 214 3.13 10.02 -3.65
CA ASN A 214 4.34 10.46 -2.96
C ASN A 214 4.23 11.89 -2.40
N SER A 215 3.42 12.76 -3.00
CA SER A 215 3.12 14.10 -2.47
C SER A 215 2.34 14.02 -1.16
N ILE A 216 1.33 13.15 -1.10
CA ILE A 216 0.60 12.90 0.15
C ILE A 216 1.57 12.42 1.24
N ARG A 217 2.46 11.48 0.89
CA ARG A 217 3.49 10.97 1.81
C ARG A 217 4.48 12.05 2.27
N ALA A 218 4.84 12.99 1.39
CA ALA A 218 5.71 14.12 1.73
C ALA A 218 5.06 15.04 2.77
N VAL A 219 3.80 15.45 2.54
CA VAL A 219 3.05 16.29 3.48
C VAL A 219 2.79 15.56 4.80
N GLN A 220 2.52 14.25 4.76
CA GLN A 220 2.44 13.44 5.98
C GLN A 220 3.76 13.47 6.75
N LEU A 221 4.90 13.28 6.09
CA LEU A 221 6.20 13.30 6.76
C LEU A 221 6.48 14.67 7.39
N HIS A 222 6.17 15.75 6.67
CA HIS A 222 6.28 17.11 7.22
C HIS A 222 5.46 17.26 8.50
N TYR A 223 4.18 16.88 8.47
CA TYR A 223 3.31 16.92 9.64
C TYR A 223 3.86 16.08 10.80
N LEU A 224 4.32 14.85 10.52
CA LEU A 224 4.91 13.97 11.53
C LEU A 224 6.15 14.59 12.18
N LYS A 225 7.04 15.22 11.40
CA LYS A 225 8.24 15.87 11.93
C LYS A 225 7.90 17.04 12.84
N VAL A 226 6.86 17.81 12.51
CA VAL A 226 6.37 18.91 13.35
C VAL A 226 5.73 18.38 14.63
N ALA A 227 4.91 17.32 14.53
CA ALA A 227 4.22 16.73 15.68
C ALA A 227 5.15 15.93 16.62
N PHE A 228 6.26 15.39 16.10
CA PHE A 228 7.26 14.60 16.85
C PHE A 228 8.67 15.07 16.53
N PRO A 229 9.11 16.24 17.04
CA PRO A 229 10.40 16.83 16.69
C PRO A 229 11.62 15.97 17.10
N GLY A 230 11.45 15.02 18.03
CA GLY A 230 12.50 14.08 18.44
C GLY A 230 12.48 12.73 17.72
N ALA A 231 11.50 12.47 16.85
CA ALA A 231 11.38 11.18 16.16
C ALA A 231 12.30 11.12 14.93
N SER A 232 12.98 9.99 14.76
CA SER A 232 13.84 9.74 13.60
C SER A 232 13.02 9.44 12.34
N ASP A 233 13.64 9.65 11.16
CA ASP A 233 13.04 9.27 9.88
C ASP A 233 12.67 7.78 9.79
N VAL A 234 13.43 6.92 10.48
CA VAL A 234 13.18 5.47 10.56
C VAL A 234 11.89 5.16 11.32
N GLU A 235 11.58 5.92 12.37
CA GLU A 235 10.36 5.77 13.16
C GLU A 235 9.13 6.38 12.46
N LEU A 236 9.32 7.45 11.70
CA LEU A 236 8.24 8.18 11.03
C LEU A 236 7.83 7.56 9.70
N LYS A 237 8.78 7.07 8.89
CA LYS A 237 8.51 6.55 7.54
C LYS A 237 7.45 5.43 7.49
N PRO A 238 7.39 4.47 8.44
CA PRO A 238 6.33 3.45 8.45
C PRO A 238 4.93 3.99 8.76
N LYS A 239 4.82 5.22 9.29
CA LYS A 239 3.56 5.87 9.69
C LYS A 239 2.93 6.73 8.59
N LEU A 240 3.54 6.83 7.42
CA LEU A 240 3.02 7.57 6.27
C LEU A 240 1.82 6.79 5.67
N THR A 241 1.84 6.52 4.37
CA THR A 241 0.84 5.64 3.76
C THR A 241 1.17 4.16 4.00
N ARG A 242 0.13 3.34 4.08
CA ARG A 242 0.21 1.91 4.39
C ARG A 242 -0.73 1.10 3.49
N ASN A 243 -0.27 -0.09 3.11
CA ASN A 243 -1.12 -1.06 2.45
C ASN A 243 -2.03 -1.75 3.48
N PHE A 244 -3.20 -2.19 3.05
CA PHE A 244 -4.04 -3.05 3.88
C PHE A 244 -3.37 -4.40 4.08
N LEU A 245 -3.44 -4.91 5.31
CA LEU A 245 -2.78 -6.16 5.68
C LEU A 245 -3.40 -7.35 4.95
N LYS A 246 -4.74 -7.36 4.88
CA LYS A 246 -5.49 -8.34 4.14
C LYS A 246 -6.84 -7.77 3.75
N GLU A 247 -7.31 -8.19 2.58
CA GLU A 247 -8.66 -7.94 2.10
C GLU A 247 -9.24 -9.20 1.50
N GLY A 248 -10.56 -9.27 1.41
CA GLY A 248 -11.26 -10.40 0.82
C GLY A 248 -12.68 -10.53 1.34
N TYR A 249 -13.43 -11.45 0.75
CA TYR A 249 -14.77 -11.74 1.22
C TYR A 249 -14.74 -12.69 2.43
N MET A 250 -15.62 -12.42 3.40
CA MET A 250 -16.05 -13.37 4.44
C MET A 250 -17.58 -13.23 4.59
N GLU A 251 -18.26 -14.24 5.12
CA GLU A 251 -19.62 -14.03 5.62
C GLU A 251 -19.57 -13.64 7.09
N LYS A 252 -20.57 -12.88 7.55
CA LYS A 252 -20.73 -12.51 8.96
C LYS A 252 -22.18 -12.52 9.41
N THR A 253 -22.42 -12.85 10.67
CA THR A 253 -23.72 -12.65 11.34
C THR A 253 -23.77 -11.32 12.11
N GLY A 254 -24.93 -10.96 12.65
CA GLY A 254 -25.17 -9.78 13.46
C GLY A 254 -24.76 -9.94 14.93
N PRO A 255 -24.97 -8.90 15.75
CA PRO A 255 -24.61 -8.91 17.17
C PRO A 255 -25.30 -10.00 17.98
N ARG A 256 -26.53 -10.40 17.59
CA ARG A 256 -27.29 -11.42 18.33
C ARG A 256 -26.89 -12.83 17.94
N GLN A 257 -26.10 -12.98 16.88
CA GLN A 257 -25.63 -14.25 16.31
C GLN A 257 -26.76 -15.19 15.83
N THR A 258 -27.99 -14.70 15.83
CA THR A 258 -29.19 -15.36 15.31
C THR A 258 -29.58 -14.80 13.94
N GLU A 259 -29.00 -13.65 13.57
CA GLU A 259 -29.20 -13.10 12.24
C GLU A 259 -28.51 -13.98 11.18
N GLY A 260 -29.06 -13.99 9.96
CA GLY A 260 -28.44 -14.74 8.87
C GLY A 260 -27.04 -14.21 8.53
N PHE A 261 -26.14 -15.13 8.17
CA PHE A 261 -24.82 -14.81 7.66
C PHE A 261 -24.94 -14.08 6.31
N LYS A 262 -24.14 -13.01 6.14
CA LYS A 262 -24.13 -12.20 4.92
C LYS A 262 -22.70 -12.01 4.43
N LYS A 263 -22.45 -12.31 3.15
CA LYS A 263 -21.19 -12.03 2.46
C LYS A 263 -20.88 -10.52 2.48
N ARG A 264 -19.67 -10.17 2.90
CA ARG A 264 -19.17 -8.78 2.97
C ARG A 264 -17.72 -8.75 2.50
N TRP A 265 -17.32 -7.64 1.89
CA TRP A 265 -15.91 -7.37 1.61
C TRP A 265 -15.26 -6.84 2.88
N PHE A 266 -14.18 -7.48 3.34
CA PHE A 266 -13.43 -7.04 4.51
C PHE A 266 -12.11 -6.40 4.11
N THR A 267 -11.73 -5.37 4.85
CA THR A 267 -10.43 -4.70 4.73
C THR A 267 -9.83 -4.59 6.12
N LEU A 268 -8.67 -5.19 6.33
CA LEU A 268 -7.90 -5.08 7.56
C LEU A 268 -6.83 -4.00 7.40
N ASP A 269 -7.12 -2.82 7.94
CA ASP A 269 -6.20 -1.69 8.00
C ASP A 269 -5.59 -1.59 9.40
N HIS A 270 -4.35 -2.08 9.54
CA HIS A 270 -3.70 -2.22 10.84
C HIS A 270 -4.61 -2.96 11.85
N ARG A 271 -5.09 -2.30 12.90
CA ARG A 271 -5.99 -2.88 13.92
C ARG A 271 -7.47 -2.69 13.62
N ARG A 272 -7.83 -2.10 12.48
CA ARG A 272 -9.20 -1.80 12.12
C ARG A 272 -9.67 -2.76 11.04
N LEU A 273 -10.57 -3.67 11.42
CA LEU A 273 -11.27 -4.55 10.49
C LEU A 273 -12.57 -3.89 10.05
N MET A 274 -12.61 -3.41 8.81
CA MET A 274 -13.79 -2.78 8.21
C MET A 274 -14.51 -3.78 7.31
N TYR A 275 -15.84 -3.67 7.20
CA TYR A 275 -16.60 -4.48 6.26
C TYR A 275 -17.60 -3.68 5.44
N PHE A 276 -17.74 -4.04 4.18
CA PHE A 276 -18.50 -3.32 3.16
C PHE A 276 -19.49 -4.27 2.48
N LYS A 277 -20.57 -3.73 1.91
CA LYS A 277 -21.46 -4.54 1.07
C LYS A 277 -20.74 -4.84 -0.25
N ASP A 278 -20.20 -3.78 -0.85
CA ASP A 278 -19.44 -3.83 -2.09
C ASP A 278 -18.03 -3.24 -1.86
N PRO A 279 -16.96 -3.79 -2.48
CA PRO A 279 -15.57 -3.33 -2.24
C PRO A 279 -15.33 -1.84 -2.55
N LEU A 280 -16.15 -1.26 -3.43
CA LEU A 280 -16.10 0.14 -3.84
C LEU A 280 -17.12 1.02 -3.10
N ASP A 281 -17.72 0.52 -2.02
CA ASP A 281 -18.59 1.32 -1.16
C ASP A 281 -17.82 2.50 -0.56
N ALA A 282 -18.49 3.65 -0.54
CA ALA A 282 -17.93 4.87 0.03
C ALA A 282 -17.74 4.77 1.56
N PHE A 283 -18.54 3.98 2.27
CA PHE A 283 -18.50 3.89 3.72
C PHE A 283 -18.59 2.44 4.17
N ALA A 284 -17.89 2.10 5.25
CA ALA A 284 -18.02 0.81 5.89
C ALA A 284 -19.44 0.63 6.44
N LYS A 285 -19.96 -0.60 6.41
CA LYS A 285 -21.18 -0.99 7.12
C LYS A 285 -20.94 -1.13 8.62
N GLY A 286 -19.69 -1.34 9.01
CA GLY A 286 -19.22 -1.28 10.37
C GLY A 286 -17.74 -1.57 10.45
N GLU A 287 -17.19 -1.32 11.62
CA GLU A 287 -15.76 -1.41 11.92
C GLU A 287 -15.57 -2.17 13.23
N VAL A 288 -14.47 -2.92 13.32
CA VAL A 288 -14.09 -3.68 14.50
C VAL A 288 -12.64 -3.33 14.82
N PHE A 289 -12.40 -2.87 16.04
CA PHE A 289 -11.04 -2.68 16.54
C PHE A 289 -10.49 -4.00 17.07
N LEU A 290 -9.26 -4.34 16.69
CA LEU A 290 -8.54 -5.53 17.13
C LEU A 290 -7.45 -5.12 18.14
N GLY A 291 -7.82 -5.17 19.42
CA GLY A 291 -6.93 -4.87 20.54
C GLY A 291 -5.92 -5.98 20.82
N HIS A 292 -5.18 -5.82 21.92
CA HIS A 292 -4.20 -6.79 22.38
C HIS A 292 -4.86 -7.89 23.22
N LYS A 293 -4.28 -9.10 23.25
CA LYS A 293 -4.81 -10.23 24.05
C LYS A 293 -4.98 -9.93 25.53
N ASP A 294 -4.09 -9.13 26.11
CA ASP A 294 -4.16 -8.74 27.54
C ASP A 294 -5.41 -7.90 27.85
N LEU A 295 -6.05 -7.34 26.81
CA LEU A 295 -7.31 -6.60 26.91
C LEU A 295 -8.53 -7.47 26.54
N GLY A 296 -8.43 -8.80 26.55
CA GLY A 296 -9.55 -9.70 26.28
C GLY A 296 -9.86 -9.92 24.79
N TYR A 297 -8.91 -9.63 23.90
CA TYR A 297 -9.04 -9.91 22.47
C TYR A 297 -8.48 -11.29 22.11
N SER A 298 -9.17 -12.05 21.27
CA SER A 298 -8.64 -13.30 20.70
C SER A 298 -9.25 -13.59 19.34
N ALA A 299 -8.55 -14.41 18.53
CA ALA A 299 -9.05 -14.91 17.26
C ALA A 299 -8.76 -16.41 17.15
N SER A 300 -9.79 -17.21 16.86
CA SER A 300 -9.67 -18.68 16.77
C SER A 300 -10.43 -19.23 15.56
N ALA A 301 -9.96 -20.37 15.07
CA ALA A 301 -10.67 -21.15 14.06
C ALA A 301 -11.95 -21.77 14.66
N GLY A 302 -12.97 -21.91 13.83
CA GLY A 302 -14.26 -22.48 14.20
C GLY A 302 -15.28 -21.44 14.70
N LEU A 303 -16.51 -21.91 14.86
CA LEU A 303 -17.63 -21.18 15.45
C LEU A 303 -17.95 -21.77 16.83
N PRO A 304 -18.55 -21.00 17.76
CA PRO A 304 -19.01 -21.54 19.03
C PRO A 304 -19.96 -22.73 18.83
N PRO A 305 -19.97 -23.71 19.75
CA PRO A 305 -20.94 -24.81 19.72
C PRO A 305 -22.38 -24.28 19.62
N ASN A 306 -23.23 -24.96 18.84
CA ASN A 306 -24.63 -24.58 18.59
C ASN A 306 -24.84 -23.28 17.80
N THR A 307 -23.80 -22.72 17.17
CA THR A 307 -23.99 -21.60 16.25
C THR A 307 -24.82 -22.04 15.05
N HIS A 308 -25.98 -21.42 14.85
CA HIS A 308 -26.80 -21.65 13.66
C HIS A 308 -26.19 -20.90 12.46
N CYS A 309 -25.28 -21.57 11.75
CA CYS A 309 -24.70 -21.04 10.52
C CYS A 309 -25.60 -21.38 9.32
N ASN A 310 -26.35 -20.39 8.84
CA ASN A 310 -27.09 -20.48 7.57
C ASN A 310 -26.29 -19.87 6.39
N GLY A 311 -25.00 -19.61 6.60
CA GLY A 311 -24.10 -19.15 5.57
C GLY A 311 -23.74 -20.26 4.59
N THR A 312 -23.29 -19.88 3.41
CA THR A 312 -22.81 -20.85 2.41
C THR A 312 -21.44 -21.41 2.76
N TRP A 313 -20.67 -20.68 3.55
CA TRP A 313 -19.29 -21.02 3.87
C TRP A 313 -19.13 -21.66 5.24
N GLN A 314 -18.24 -22.66 5.35
CA GLN A 314 -18.13 -23.53 6.53
C GLN A 314 -16.88 -23.26 7.38
N ASN A 315 -15.86 -22.60 6.82
CA ASN A 315 -14.58 -22.38 7.51
C ASN A 315 -14.70 -21.20 8.48
N GLY A 316 -15.12 -21.49 9.72
CA GLY A 316 -15.46 -20.47 10.72
C GLY A 316 -14.27 -19.72 11.33
N ILE A 317 -14.45 -18.45 11.66
CA ILE A 317 -13.53 -17.65 12.48
C ILE A 317 -14.34 -17.00 13.59
N THR A 318 -13.85 -17.10 14.82
CA THR A 318 -14.40 -16.37 15.97
C THR A 318 -13.38 -15.34 16.44
N ILE A 319 -13.77 -14.07 16.44
CA ILE A 319 -13.02 -12.99 17.10
C ILE A 319 -13.73 -12.60 18.38
N GLN A 320 -13.08 -12.81 19.53
CA GLN A 320 -13.56 -12.30 20.81
C GLN A 320 -13.03 -10.87 21.02
N THR A 321 -13.91 -9.98 21.44
CA THR A 321 -13.58 -8.66 21.99
C THR A 321 -14.20 -8.51 23.38
N PRO A 322 -13.83 -7.50 24.18
CA PRO A 322 -14.45 -7.25 25.48
C PRO A 322 -15.97 -7.08 25.40
N ASP A 323 -16.46 -6.44 24.33
CA ASP A 323 -17.87 -6.08 24.22
C ASP A 323 -18.73 -7.20 23.62
N ARG A 324 -18.18 -7.94 22.64
CA ARG A 324 -18.90 -9.04 21.97
C ARG A 324 -17.98 -9.98 21.18
N SER A 325 -18.51 -11.13 20.80
CA SER A 325 -17.90 -12.04 19.83
C SER A 325 -18.40 -11.75 18.41
N TYR A 326 -17.48 -11.78 17.45
CA TYR A 326 -17.75 -11.67 16.03
C TYR A 326 -17.54 -13.03 15.37
N LEU A 327 -18.53 -13.48 14.61
CA LEU A 327 -18.50 -14.76 13.93
C LEU A 327 -18.45 -14.54 12.42
N PHE A 328 -17.45 -15.14 11.79
CA PHE A 328 -17.23 -15.11 10.35
C PHE A 328 -17.09 -16.51 9.77
N THR A 329 -17.30 -16.64 8.48
CA THR A 329 -16.95 -17.85 7.72
C THR A 329 -16.22 -17.48 6.42
N CYS A 330 -15.29 -18.32 6.00
CA CYS A 330 -14.49 -18.17 4.78
C CYS A 330 -14.79 -19.30 3.78
N GLU A 331 -14.62 -19.01 2.48
CA GLU A 331 -14.90 -19.96 1.40
C GLU A 331 -14.00 -21.19 1.48
N THR A 332 -12.72 -20.98 1.77
CA THR A 332 -11.73 -22.04 1.87
C THR A 332 -10.99 -22.03 3.21
N GLU A 333 -10.46 -23.19 3.60
CA GLU A 333 -9.59 -23.31 4.77
C GLU A 333 -8.31 -22.47 4.62
N VAL A 334 -7.75 -22.39 3.40
CA VAL A 334 -6.56 -21.58 3.11
C VAL A 334 -6.82 -20.09 3.42
N GLU A 335 -7.96 -19.56 3.00
CA GLU A 335 -8.34 -18.18 3.32
C GLU A 335 -8.57 -17.97 4.82
N GLN A 336 -9.21 -18.93 5.48
CA GLN A 336 -9.45 -18.90 6.93
C GLN A 336 -8.13 -18.81 7.69
N GLN A 337 -7.16 -19.68 7.37
CA GLN A 337 -5.84 -19.68 7.99
C GLN A 337 -5.07 -18.39 7.72
N ASP A 338 -5.16 -17.85 6.51
CA ASP A 338 -4.52 -16.58 6.17
C ASP A 338 -5.14 -15.39 6.93
N TRP A 339 -6.47 -15.34 7.08
CA TRP A 339 -7.13 -14.34 7.93
C TRP A 339 -6.71 -14.47 9.40
N LEU A 340 -6.76 -15.69 9.95
CA LEU A 340 -6.37 -15.96 11.34
C LEU A 340 -4.92 -15.60 11.62
N LYS A 341 -4.01 -15.85 10.68
CA LYS A 341 -2.61 -15.45 10.78
C LYS A 341 -2.50 -13.94 11.04
N HIS A 342 -3.11 -13.12 10.20
CA HIS A 342 -3.06 -11.66 10.34
C HIS A 342 -3.74 -11.17 11.63
N PHE A 343 -4.89 -11.74 12.01
CA PHE A 343 -5.56 -11.39 13.27
C PHE A 343 -4.70 -11.72 14.48
N ASN A 344 -4.12 -12.93 14.52
CA ASN A 344 -3.29 -13.37 15.64
C ASN A 344 -1.97 -12.61 15.73
N GLU A 345 -1.33 -12.27 14.60
CA GLU A 345 -0.13 -11.42 14.59
C GLU A 345 -0.42 -10.06 15.25
N LEU A 346 -1.55 -9.42 14.92
CA LEU A 346 -1.95 -8.14 15.50
C LEU A 346 -2.32 -8.24 16.98
N ILE A 347 -3.13 -9.24 17.36
CA ILE A 347 -3.60 -9.43 18.73
C ILE A 347 -2.43 -9.75 19.69
N ASN A 348 -1.39 -10.43 19.20
CA ASN A 348 -0.20 -10.76 19.98
C ASN A 348 0.88 -9.67 20.01
N THR A 349 0.85 -8.72 19.07
CA THR A 349 1.82 -7.62 19.03
C THR A 349 1.44 -6.56 20.06
N LYS A 350 2.29 -6.30 21.06
CA LYS A 350 2.04 -5.23 22.04
C LYS A 350 1.99 -3.87 21.35
N HIS A 351 0.95 -3.09 21.66
CA HIS A 351 0.90 -1.69 21.26
C HIS A 351 1.89 -0.89 22.12
N PRO A 352 2.72 0.00 21.54
CA PRO A 352 3.54 0.91 22.33
C PRO A 352 2.63 1.76 23.22
N ARG A 353 2.89 1.77 24.54
CA ARG A 353 2.09 2.48 25.56
C ARG A 353 2.06 4.02 25.39
N HIS A 354 2.90 4.57 24.51
CA HIS A 354 3.00 6.01 24.26
C HIS A 354 2.13 6.54 23.10
N ALA A 355 1.40 5.68 22.39
CA ALA A 355 0.54 6.10 21.28
C ALA A 355 -0.95 6.23 21.67
N SER A 356 -1.28 6.09 22.96
CA SER A 356 -2.64 6.24 23.49
C SER A 356 -2.83 7.62 24.12
N SER A 357 -3.24 8.60 23.30
CA SER A 357 -4.09 9.76 23.70
C SER A 357 -4.11 10.87 22.64
N HIS A 358 -3.11 10.96 21.76
CA HIS A 358 -2.99 12.04 20.76
C HIS A 358 -2.66 11.58 19.33
N TRP A 359 -2.73 10.28 19.04
CA TRP A 359 -2.44 9.76 17.70
C TRP A 359 -3.72 9.56 16.90
N PRO A 360 -3.86 10.09 15.67
CA PRO A 360 -5.04 9.84 14.87
C PRO A 360 -5.17 8.34 14.60
N LEU A 361 -6.28 7.79 15.12
CA LEU A 361 -6.75 6.43 14.99
C LEU A 361 -7.09 6.04 13.55
#